data_AF-A0A7C5AV14-F1
#
_entry.id   AF-A0A7C5AV14-F1
#
_cell.length_a   1.000
_cell.length_b   1.000
_cell.length_c   1.000
_cell.angle_alpha   90.00
_cell.angle_beta   90.00
_cell.angle_gamma   90.00
#
_symmetry.space_group_name_H-M   'P 1'
#
loop_
_entity.id
_entity.type
_entity.pdbx_description
1 polymer ?
#
loop_
_entity_poly.entity_id
_entity_poly.type
_entity_poly.pdbx_seq_one_letter_code
_entity_poly.pdbx_strand_id
1 'polypeptide(L)'
;MQGLIAVLLAVAVGATQAQPVPEIAEKSLGVFELGARRFEAVAEVARLTGSGELRETVSAVRFREAEGSTLWERRLAYQIEGDRFAETTSVEVAPVKGREGEGLLITYSTLPAAPPGSRSWQLLGWAEDKLADFGKPVSIEGAVAEQAPGQPVAASWDERLKGDVLNFKVWNGRFSVVVPMLVRWDWRSFALAYLPKRGRWKVECERRPVTENVEVDLYPAATEEAGKPRRVKVGPASKIEILWAEGDLIWDDSDDEIWLGVSEDIFLKVRIDGREGYLAPGDDLDAIGLPERE
;
A
#
# COMPACT_ATOMS: atom_id res chain seq x y z
N MET A 1 -68.96 -1.20 -24.16
CA MET A 1 -68.25 0.08 -24.40
C MET A 1 -66.80 -0.11 -23.94
N GLN A 2 -65.98 -0.73 -24.78
CA GLN A 2 -64.57 -1.03 -24.48
C GLN A 2 -63.71 -0.08 -25.32
N GLY A 3 -62.95 0.79 -24.66
CA GLY A 3 -61.96 1.66 -25.30
C GLY A 3 -60.62 0.94 -25.38
N LEU A 4 -60.10 0.78 -26.60
CA LEU A 4 -58.73 0.33 -26.83
C LEU A 4 -57.80 1.54 -26.63
N ILE A 5 -56.91 1.47 -25.64
CA ILE A 5 -55.78 2.39 -25.49
C ILE A 5 -54.61 1.80 -26.29
N ALA A 6 -54.20 2.48 -27.36
CA ALA A 6 -52.98 2.16 -28.07
C ALA A 6 -51.79 2.74 -27.29
N VAL A 7 -50.97 1.88 -26.70
CA VAL A 7 -49.69 2.26 -26.09
C VAL A 7 -48.64 2.25 -27.19
N LEU A 8 -48.19 3.45 -27.58
CA LEU A 8 -47.02 3.65 -28.44
C LEU A 8 -45.75 3.43 -27.60
N LEU A 9 -45.09 2.28 -27.80
CA LEU A 9 -43.72 2.04 -27.33
C LEU A 9 -42.76 2.82 -28.22
N ALA A 10 -42.28 3.96 -27.72
CA ALA A 10 -41.14 4.64 -28.31
C ALA A 10 -39.86 3.88 -27.94
N VAL A 11 -39.28 3.17 -28.92
CA VAL A 11 -37.93 2.60 -28.79
C VAL A 11 -36.95 3.76 -28.95
N ALA A 12 -36.39 4.23 -27.83
CA ALA A 12 -35.28 5.17 -27.86
C ALA A 12 -34.06 4.44 -28.43
N VAL A 13 -33.75 4.68 -29.71
CA VAL A 13 -32.46 4.32 -30.29
C VAL A 13 -31.43 5.28 -29.70
N GLY A 14 -30.86 4.90 -28.56
CA GLY A 14 -29.71 5.60 -27.99
C GLY A 14 -28.56 5.52 -29.00
N ALA A 15 -28.10 6.67 -29.49
CA ALA A 15 -26.90 6.74 -30.29
C ALA A 15 -25.73 6.26 -29.43
N THR A 16 -25.19 5.08 -29.72
CA THR A 16 -23.95 4.59 -29.14
C THR A 16 -22.85 5.55 -29.57
N GLN A 17 -22.48 6.51 -28.73
CA GLN A 17 -21.29 7.31 -28.97
C GLN A 17 -20.10 6.35 -29.03
N ALA A 18 -19.30 6.45 -30.09
CA ALA A 18 -18.07 5.69 -30.22
C ALA A 18 -17.17 6.03 -29.03
N GLN A 19 -16.68 5.01 -28.31
CA GLN A 19 -15.70 5.24 -27.25
C GLN A 19 -14.46 5.91 -27.84
N PRO A 20 -13.90 6.92 -27.16
CA PRO A 20 -12.71 7.59 -27.63
C PRO A 20 -11.53 6.60 -27.69
N VAL A 21 -10.75 6.69 -28.75
CA VAL A 21 -9.52 5.88 -28.91
C VAL A 21 -8.36 6.69 -28.34
N PRO A 22 -7.64 6.17 -27.33
CA PRO A 22 -6.52 6.90 -26.75
C PRO A 22 -5.33 6.94 -27.71
N GLU A 23 -4.61 8.06 -27.71
CA GLU A 23 -3.27 8.16 -28.29
C GLU A 23 -2.27 7.48 -27.35
N ILE A 24 -1.37 6.68 -27.91
CA ILE A 24 -0.36 5.96 -27.14
C ILE A 24 1.00 6.61 -27.35
N ALA A 25 1.66 6.99 -26.25
CA ALA A 25 3.00 7.58 -26.26
C ALA A 25 3.93 6.84 -25.30
N GLU A 26 5.22 6.78 -25.61
CA GLU A 26 6.24 6.28 -24.69
C GLU A 26 6.82 7.41 -23.84
N LYS A 27 7.05 7.13 -22.55
CA LYS A 27 7.68 8.01 -21.58
C LYS A 27 8.82 7.27 -20.89
N SER A 28 10.04 7.79 -20.97
CA SER A 28 11.16 7.23 -20.21
C SER A 28 10.94 7.43 -18.71
N LEU A 29 11.10 6.34 -17.95
CA LEU A 29 11.10 6.33 -16.48
C LEU A 29 12.52 6.40 -15.91
N GLY A 30 13.53 6.32 -16.78
CA GLY A 30 14.94 6.41 -16.42
C GLY A 30 15.77 5.24 -16.91
N VAL A 31 17.09 5.35 -16.70
CA VAL A 31 18.06 4.31 -16.99
C VAL A 31 18.54 3.73 -15.68
N PHE A 32 18.55 2.41 -15.58
CA PHE A 32 18.84 1.67 -14.36
C PHE A 32 19.99 0.71 -14.59
N GLU A 33 20.70 0.40 -13.51
CA GLU A 33 21.80 -0.55 -13.49
C GLU A 33 21.54 -1.55 -12.36
N LEU A 34 21.61 -2.84 -12.70
CA LEU A 34 21.61 -3.95 -11.77
C LEU A 34 22.79 -4.86 -12.15
N GLY A 35 23.78 -4.92 -11.27
CA GLY A 35 25.06 -5.57 -11.47
C GLY A 35 25.86 -4.84 -12.55
N ALA A 36 26.29 -5.60 -13.55
CA ALA A 36 26.98 -5.05 -14.73
C ALA A 36 26.02 -4.73 -15.89
N ARG A 37 24.70 -4.91 -15.72
CA ARG A 37 23.71 -4.74 -16.78
C ARG A 37 23.02 -3.40 -16.64
N ARG A 38 22.93 -2.68 -17.75
CA ARG A 38 22.28 -1.37 -17.88
C ARG A 38 21.10 -1.48 -18.83
N PHE A 39 19.98 -0.90 -18.46
CA PHE A 39 18.75 -0.98 -19.24
C PHE A 39 17.86 0.24 -18.98
N GLU A 40 16.94 0.52 -19.90
CA GLU A 40 15.99 1.62 -19.79
C GLU A 40 14.62 1.10 -19.33
N ALA A 41 13.98 1.82 -18.41
CA ALA A 41 12.58 1.62 -18.07
C ALA A 41 11.71 2.64 -18.81
N VAL A 42 10.64 2.17 -19.44
CA VAL A 42 9.73 2.99 -20.24
C VAL A 42 8.29 2.67 -19.83
N ALA A 43 7.48 3.71 -19.66
CA ALA A 43 6.04 3.62 -19.55
C ALA A 43 5.40 3.88 -20.90
N GLU A 44 4.43 3.05 -21.28
CA GLU A 44 3.47 3.35 -22.33
C GLU A 44 2.30 4.11 -21.68
N VAL A 45 2.02 5.31 -22.16
CA VAL A 45 1.01 6.22 -21.62
C VAL A 45 -0.11 6.38 -22.65
N ALA A 46 -1.32 5.98 -22.25
CA ALA A 46 -2.53 6.22 -23.00
C ALA A 46 -3.09 7.60 -22.66
N ARG A 47 -3.40 8.41 -23.68
CA ARG A 47 -3.88 9.79 -23.55
C ARG A 47 -5.18 10.01 -24.31
N LEU A 48 -6.13 10.67 -23.67
CA LEU A 48 -7.38 11.11 -24.29
C LEU A 48 -7.28 12.59 -24.66
N THR A 49 -7.79 12.96 -25.84
CA THR A 49 -7.86 14.35 -26.28
C THR A 49 -8.85 15.16 -25.44
N GLY A 50 -8.51 16.40 -25.09
CA GLY A 50 -9.40 17.31 -24.36
C GLY A 50 -8.72 17.94 -23.14
N SER A 51 -9.51 18.64 -22.32
CA SER A 51 -9.04 19.23 -21.06
C SER A 51 -9.79 18.62 -19.87
N GLY A 52 -9.10 18.33 -18.78
CA GLY A 52 -9.69 17.83 -17.54
C GLY A 52 -8.77 16.85 -16.81
N GLU A 53 -9.21 16.37 -15.65
CA GLU A 53 -8.53 15.33 -14.88
C GLU A 53 -8.70 13.94 -15.52
N LEU A 54 -7.82 13.01 -15.16
CA LEU A 54 -7.88 11.60 -15.58
C LEU A 54 -7.87 11.38 -17.11
N ARG A 55 -7.05 12.18 -17.82
CA ARG A 55 -6.89 12.10 -19.29
C ARG A 55 -5.64 11.35 -19.73
N GLU A 56 -4.78 10.94 -18.80
CA GLU A 56 -3.58 10.15 -19.08
C GLU A 56 -3.53 8.98 -18.10
N THR A 57 -3.16 7.79 -18.55
CA THR A 57 -2.93 6.62 -17.68
C THR A 57 -1.82 5.76 -18.26
N VAL A 58 -1.04 5.08 -17.41
CA VAL A 58 -0.03 4.12 -17.87
C VAL A 58 -0.74 2.82 -18.28
N SER A 59 -0.55 2.40 -19.53
CA SER A 59 -1.08 1.16 -20.10
C SER A 59 -0.09 0.01 -20.06
N ALA A 60 1.22 0.30 -20.00
CA ALA A 60 2.26 -0.71 -19.85
C ALA A 60 3.55 -0.15 -19.26
N VAL A 61 4.34 -1.02 -18.64
CA VAL A 61 5.70 -0.74 -18.18
C VAL A 61 6.63 -1.76 -18.81
N ARG A 62 7.74 -1.30 -19.37
CA ARG A 62 8.74 -2.16 -20.03
C ARG A 62 10.13 -1.83 -19.55
N PHE A 63 10.96 -2.86 -19.41
CA PHE A 63 12.41 -2.72 -19.26
C PHE A 63 13.07 -3.24 -20.53
N ARG A 64 13.99 -2.48 -21.12
CA ARG A 64 14.63 -2.81 -22.40
C ARG A 64 16.15 -2.64 -22.32
N GLU A 65 16.89 -3.54 -22.95
CA GLU A 65 18.34 -3.36 -23.15
C GLU A 65 18.64 -2.25 -24.16
N ALA A 66 19.92 -1.85 -24.26
CA ALA A 66 20.36 -0.79 -25.16
C ALA A 66 20.06 -1.11 -26.65
N GLU A 67 20.02 -2.39 -27.00
CA GLU A 67 19.70 -2.91 -28.33
C GLU A 67 18.18 -2.91 -28.62
N GLY A 68 17.35 -2.53 -27.65
CA GLY A 68 15.89 -2.42 -27.77
C GLY A 68 15.13 -3.71 -27.41
N SER A 69 15.81 -4.78 -27.03
CA SER A 69 15.19 -6.03 -26.59
C SER A 69 14.47 -5.85 -25.25
N THR A 70 13.18 -6.20 -25.20
CA THR A 70 12.38 -6.17 -23.96
C THR A 70 12.83 -7.29 -23.01
N LEU A 71 13.32 -6.92 -21.83
CA LEU A 71 13.69 -7.82 -20.74
C LEU A 71 12.48 -8.26 -19.92
N TRP A 72 11.53 -7.34 -19.74
CA TRP A 72 10.34 -7.52 -18.93
C TRP A 72 9.25 -6.55 -19.39
N GLU A 73 7.99 -6.98 -19.34
CA GLU A 73 6.82 -6.15 -19.64
C GLU A 73 5.69 -6.50 -18.68
N ARG A 74 5.00 -5.48 -18.17
CA ARG A 74 3.70 -5.60 -17.54
C ARG A 74 2.71 -4.68 -18.24
N ARG A 75 1.56 -5.22 -18.59
CA ARG A 75 0.42 -4.44 -19.09
C ARG A 75 -0.54 -4.14 -17.97
N LEU A 76 -1.10 -2.95 -17.98
CA LEU A 76 -2.05 -2.44 -17.01
C LEU A 76 -3.37 -2.19 -17.74
N ALA A 77 -4.43 -2.85 -17.27
CA ALA A 77 -5.75 -2.63 -17.82
C ALA A 77 -6.26 -1.23 -17.44
N TYR A 78 -7.03 -0.61 -18.32
CA TYR A 78 -7.72 0.65 -18.03
C TYR A 78 -9.10 0.63 -18.69
N GLN A 79 -10.00 1.45 -18.16
CA GLN A 79 -11.35 1.64 -18.69
C GLN A 79 -11.58 3.12 -19.00
N ILE A 80 -12.36 3.38 -20.04
CA ILE A 80 -12.74 4.74 -20.45
C ILE A 80 -14.24 4.92 -20.21
N GLU A 81 -14.57 5.94 -19.43
CA GLU A 81 -15.93 6.35 -19.10
C GLU A 81 -16.21 7.73 -19.67
N GLY A 82 -17.09 7.77 -20.69
CA GLY A 82 -17.35 9.00 -21.43
C GLY A 82 -16.09 9.48 -22.14
N ASP A 83 -15.51 10.56 -21.65
CA ASP A 83 -14.33 11.21 -22.24
C ASP A 83 -13.07 11.11 -21.36
N ARG A 84 -13.11 10.42 -20.23
CA ARG A 84 -11.99 10.26 -19.29
C ARG A 84 -11.69 8.80 -18.98
N PHE A 85 -10.51 8.52 -18.44
CA PHE A 85 -10.27 7.22 -17.82
C PHE A 85 -11.07 7.10 -16.52
N ALA A 86 -11.62 5.92 -16.25
CA ALA A 86 -12.25 5.61 -14.97
C ALA A 86 -11.22 5.77 -13.83
N GLU A 87 -10.01 5.29 -14.10
CA GLU A 87 -8.85 5.37 -13.22
C GLU A 87 -7.59 5.70 -14.02
N THR A 88 -6.68 6.45 -13.41
CA THR A 88 -5.38 6.84 -13.91
C THR A 88 -4.31 6.18 -13.07
N THR A 89 -3.49 5.35 -13.70
CA THR A 89 -2.31 4.77 -13.08
C THR A 89 -1.07 5.55 -13.48
N SER A 90 -0.20 5.82 -12.51
CA SER A 90 1.15 6.34 -12.69
C SER A 90 2.16 5.33 -12.13
N VAL A 91 3.39 5.38 -12.65
CA VAL A 91 4.44 4.42 -12.31
C VAL A 91 5.73 5.14 -11.97
N GLU A 92 6.35 4.71 -10.88
CA GLU A 92 7.70 5.07 -10.47
C GLU A 92 8.56 3.81 -10.32
N VAL A 93 9.85 3.93 -10.64
CA VAL A 93 10.82 2.83 -10.50
C VAL A 93 12.00 3.33 -9.70
N ALA A 94 12.36 2.60 -8.65
CA ALA A 94 13.50 2.91 -7.80
C ALA A 94 14.43 1.69 -7.62
N PRO A 95 15.76 1.88 -7.64
CA PRO A 95 16.69 0.79 -7.31
C PRO A 95 16.61 0.42 -5.83
N VAL A 96 16.65 -0.88 -5.57
CA VAL A 96 16.68 -1.47 -4.23
C VAL A 96 17.96 -2.27 -4.08
N LYS A 97 18.75 -1.98 -3.06
CA LYS A 97 20.01 -2.69 -2.79
C LYS A 97 19.95 -3.41 -1.46
N GLY A 98 19.98 -4.73 -1.48
CA GLY A 98 20.14 -5.55 -0.29
C GLY A 98 21.61 -5.79 0.06
N ARG A 99 21.83 -6.53 1.16
CA ARG A 99 23.12 -7.13 1.52
C ARG A 99 23.46 -8.29 0.60
N GLU A 100 22.46 -9.06 0.18
CA GLU A 100 22.63 -10.31 -0.56
C GLU A 100 22.28 -10.19 -2.04
N GLY A 101 21.71 -9.06 -2.47
CA GLY A 101 21.33 -8.84 -3.87
C GLY A 101 20.86 -7.41 -4.12
N GLU A 102 20.35 -7.17 -5.33
CA GLU A 102 19.78 -5.89 -5.73
C GLU A 102 18.67 -6.10 -6.76
N GLY A 103 17.78 -5.12 -6.86
CA GLY A 103 16.58 -5.19 -7.67
C GLY A 103 15.96 -3.82 -7.90
N LEU A 104 14.72 -3.82 -8.37
CA LEU A 104 13.94 -2.62 -8.65
C LEU A 104 12.59 -2.71 -7.95
N LEU A 105 12.23 -1.67 -7.22
CA LEU A 105 10.90 -1.49 -6.69
C LEU A 105 10.10 -0.64 -7.65
N ILE A 106 9.04 -1.22 -8.20
CA ILE A 106 8.07 -0.50 -9.01
C ILE A 106 6.92 -0.10 -8.09
N THR A 107 6.59 1.18 -8.09
CA THR A 107 5.42 1.72 -7.39
C THR A 107 4.37 2.08 -8.43
N TYR A 108 3.20 1.46 -8.33
CA TYR A 108 2.01 1.83 -9.09
C TYR A 108 1.15 2.73 -8.20
N SER A 109 0.66 3.84 -8.74
CA SER A 109 -0.26 4.75 -8.02
C SER A 109 -1.48 5.05 -8.89
N THR A 110 -2.66 4.69 -8.40
CA THR A 110 -3.94 4.76 -9.09
C THR A 110 -4.85 5.83 -8.49
N LEU A 111 -5.45 6.64 -9.36
CA LEU A 111 -6.39 7.72 -9.00
C LEU A 111 -7.68 7.64 -9.85
N PRO A 112 -8.89 7.83 -9.29
CA PRO A 112 -9.15 7.97 -7.87
C PRO A 112 -8.76 6.69 -7.11
N ALA A 113 -8.50 6.84 -5.82
CA ALA A 113 -8.17 5.71 -4.96
C ALA A 113 -9.41 4.81 -4.85
N ALA A 114 -9.42 3.65 -5.51
CA ALA A 114 -10.38 2.60 -5.21
C ALA A 114 -9.89 1.82 -3.98
N PRO A 115 -10.77 1.46 -3.03
CA PRO A 115 -10.44 0.45 -2.04
C PRO A 115 -10.18 -0.90 -2.75
N PRO A 116 -9.17 -1.70 -2.32
CA PRO A 116 -8.34 -1.48 -1.16
C PRO A 116 -6.96 -0.92 -1.59
N GLY A 117 -6.75 0.39 -1.40
CA GLY A 117 -5.46 1.06 -1.62
C GLY A 117 -5.25 1.70 -3.00
N SER A 118 -4.72 2.92 -2.99
CA SER A 118 -4.34 3.67 -4.21
C SER A 118 -2.96 3.29 -4.74
N ARG A 119 -2.21 2.44 -4.05
CA ARG A 119 -0.81 2.15 -4.42
C ARG A 119 -0.46 0.68 -4.21
N SER A 120 0.35 0.18 -5.13
CA SER A 120 0.92 -1.16 -5.05
C SER A 120 2.40 -1.16 -5.38
N TRP A 121 3.14 -2.11 -4.80
CA TRP A 121 4.58 -2.23 -4.93
C TRP A 121 4.97 -3.61 -5.45
N GLN A 122 5.75 -3.64 -6.53
CA GLN A 122 6.28 -4.88 -7.10
C GLN A 122 7.81 -4.85 -7.08
N LEU A 123 8.42 -5.93 -6.57
CA LEU A 123 9.87 -6.10 -6.59
C LEU A 123 10.28 -6.95 -7.80
N LEU A 124 11.20 -6.43 -8.59
CA LEU A 124 11.91 -7.15 -9.63
C LEU A 124 13.37 -7.40 -9.24
N GLY A 125 13.94 -8.51 -9.71
CA GLY A 125 15.36 -8.80 -9.59
C GLY A 125 15.85 -9.72 -10.70
N TRP A 126 17.17 -9.88 -10.80
CA TRP A 126 17.75 -10.80 -11.78
C TRP A 126 17.58 -12.26 -11.34
N ALA A 127 17.17 -13.10 -12.28
CA ALA A 127 17.21 -14.54 -12.12
C ALA A 127 17.40 -15.23 -13.46
N GLU A 128 18.34 -16.17 -13.54
CA GLU A 128 18.57 -16.97 -14.76
C GLU A 128 18.70 -16.07 -16.01
N ASP A 129 19.51 -15.01 -15.90
CA ASP A 129 19.79 -14.02 -16.96
C ASP A 129 18.61 -13.19 -17.47
N LYS A 130 17.44 -13.23 -16.79
CA LYS A 130 16.27 -12.39 -17.07
C LYS A 130 15.86 -11.55 -15.86
N LEU A 131 15.23 -10.41 -16.12
CA LEU A 131 14.57 -9.62 -15.09
C LEU A 131 13.24 -10.31 -14.76
N ALA A 132 13.01 -10.62 -13.49
CA ALA A 132 11.88 -11.43 -13.05
C ALA A 132 11.19 -10.85 -11.81
N ASP A 133 9.89 -11.11 -11.71
CA ASP A 133 9.09 -10.79 -10.54
C ASP A 133 9.55 -11.62 -9.33
N PHE A 134 9.65 -10.98 -8.17
CA PHE A 134 9.88 -11.66 -6.89
C PHE A 134 8.56 -11.99 -6.16
N GLY A 135 7.42 -11.64 -6.77
CA GLY A 135 6.09 -11.85 -6.24
C GLY A 135 5.08 -10.97 -6.97
N LYS A 136 3.81 -11.14 -6.60
CA LYS A 136 2.73 -10.24 -7.02
C LYS A 136 2.97 -8.84 -6.42
N PRO A 137 2.45 -7.77 -7.04
CA PRO A 137 2.40 -6.47 -6.38
C PRO A 137 1.68 -6.57 -5.05
N VAL A 138 2.17 -5.85 -4.06
CA VAL A 138 1.52 -5.73 -2.75
C VAL A 138 0.88 -4.36 -2.66
N SER A 139 -0.43 -4.33 -2.49
CA SER A 139 -1.26 -3.14 -2.30
C SER A 139 -1.47 -2.91 -0.81
N ILE A 140 -1.34 -1.66 -0.36
CA ILE A 140 -1.57 -1.26 1.04
C ILE A 140 -2.23 0.12 1.11
N GLU A 141 -2.91 0.40 2.23
CA GLU A 141 -3.11 1.79 2.65
C GLU A 141 -1.84 2.26 3.36
N GLY A 142 -1.12 3.21 2.78
CA GLY A 142 0.07 3.80 3.39
C GLY A 142 1.23 3.90 2.41
N ALA A 143 2.43 3.54 2.87
CA ALA A 143 3.65 3.71 2.09
C ALA A 143 4.75 2.73 2.48
N VAL A 144 5.68 2.48 1.57
CA VAL A 144 7.00 1.93 1.94
C VAL A 144 7.74 2.96 2.79
N ALA A 145 8.32 2.52 3.89
CA ALA A 145 9.13 3.39 4.74
C ALA A 145 10.32 3.94 3.95
N GLU A 146 10.55 5.24 4.06
CA GLU A 146 11.54 5.95 3.25
C GLU A 146 12.90 5.25 3.25
N GLN A 147 13.37 4.93 2.04
CA GLN A 147 14.74 4.51 1.78
C GLN A 147 15.39 5.62 0.97
N ALA A 148 16.51 6.16 1.46
CA ALA A 148 17.28 7.09 0.66
C ALA A 148 17.79 6.34 -0.60
N PRO A 149 17.67 6.92 -1.81
CA PRO A 149 18.08 6.26 -3.04
C PRO A 149 19.53 5.74 -2.97
N GLY A 150 19.73 4.49 -3.39
CA GLY A 150 21.06 3.85 -3.41
C GLY A 150 21.61 3.44 -2.04
N GLN A 151 20.90 3.71 -0.95
CA GLN A 151 21.24 3.11 0.35
C GLN A 151 20.79 1.65 0.38
N PRO A 152 21.48 0.80 1.15
CA PRO A 152 20.98 -0.52 1.43
C PRO A 152 19.58 -0.45 2.02
N VAL A 153 18.74 -1.41 1.65
CA VAL A 153 17.48 -1.70 2.30
C VAL A 153 17.70 -1.66 3.81
N ALA A 154 16.94 -0.80 4.49
CA ALA A 154 17.13 -0.55 5.91
C ALA A 154 17.15 -1.88 6.67
N ALA A 155 18.07 -2.01 7.64
CA ALA A 155 18.00 -3.11 8.59
C ALA A 155 16.58 -3.12 9.20
N SER A 156 15.97 -4.30 9.30
CA SER A 156 14.66 -4.42 9.94
C SER A 156 14.68 -3.73 11.30
N TRP A 157 13.56 -3.14 11.69
CA TRP A 157 13.39 -2.67 13.07
C TRP A 157 13.51 -3.82 14.08
N ASP A 158 13.30 -5.06 13.64
CA ASP A 158 13.57 -6.26 14.42
C ASP A 158 14.95 -6.82 14.11
N GLU A 159 15.89 -6.64 15.03
CA GLU A 159 17.27 -7.14 14.93
C GLU A 159 17.36 -8.68 14.77
N ARG A 160 16.28 -9.41 15.08
CA ARG A 160 16.21 -10.87 14.89
C ARG A 160 16.07 -11.26 13.41
N LEU A 161 15.58 -10.35 12.55
CA LEU A 161 15.52 -10.57 11.11
C LEU A 161 16.91 -10.38 10.52
N LYS A 162 17.49 -11.50 10.03
CA LYS A 162 18.84 -11.53 9.48
C LYS A 162 18.92 -11.34 7.96
N GLY A 163 17.79 -11.08 7.28
CA GLY A 163 17.73 -10.87 5.83
C GLY A 163 17.45 -9.43 5.43
N ASP A 164 17.40 -9.19 4.12
CA ASP A 164 17.02 -7.90 3.56
C ASP A 164 15.52 -7.68 3.65
N VAL A 165 15.09 -6.50 4.13
CA VAL A 165 13.69 -6.25 4.50
C VAL A 165 13.21 -4.89 4.03
N LEU A 166 12.18 -4.86 3.19
CA LEU A 166 11.42 -3.64 2.92
C LEU A 166 10.36 -3.44 4.02
N ASN A 167 10.40 -2.31 4.72
CA ASN A 167 9.43 -2.00 5.76
C ASN A 167 8.24 -1.24 5.15
N PHE A 168 7.03 -1.74 5.32
CA PHE A 168 5.79 -1.11 4.87
C PHE A 168 5.08 -0.47 6.06
N LYS A 169 4.70 0.80 5.93
CA LYS A 169 3.84 1.51 6.89
C LYS A 169 2.40 1.30 6.45
N VAL A 170 1.74 0.33 7.07
CA VAL A 170 0.34 0.00 6.79
C VAL A 170 -0.54 0.80 7.74
N TRP A 171 -1.33 1.71 7.19
CA TRP A 171 -2.28 2.56 7.90
C TRP A 171 -3.55 1.79 8.26
N ASN A 172 -4.08 2.04 9.46
CA ASN A 172 -5.32 1.43 9.94
C ASN A 172 -6.43 2.45 10.23
N GLY A 173 -6.34 3.67 9.68
CA GLY A 173 -7.24 4.78 10.03
C GLY A 173 -6.74 5.68 11.16
N ARG A 174 -5.82 5.21 12.02
CA ARG A 174 -5.39 5.95 13.24
C ARG A 174 -3.88 6.04 13.41
N PHE A 175 -3.16 4.97 13.10
CA PHE A 175 -1.71 4.90 13.13
C PHE A 175 -1.20 3.96 12.04
N SER A 176 0.10 4.01 11.75
CA SER A 176 0.74 3.03 10.89
C SER A 176 1.41 1.94 11.72
N VAL A 177 1.19 0.68 11.35
CA VAL A 177 2.07 -0.41 11.77
C VAL A 177 3.16 -0.64 10.73
N VAL A 178 4.37 -0.91 11.20
CA VAL A 178 5.53 -1.16 10.34
C VAL A 178 5.68 -2.66 10.11
N VAL A 179 5.27 -3.12 8.94
CA VAL A 179 5.28 -4.52 8.52
C VAL A 179 6.56 -4.80 7.70
N PRO A 180 7.46 -5.64 8.21
CA PRO A 180 8.65 -6.04 7.46
C PRO A 180 8.30 -7.10 6.40
N MET A 181 8.62 -6.81 5.15
CA MET A 181 8.59 -7.75 4.04
C MET A 181 10.01 -8.24 3.71
N LEU A 182 10.22 -9.54 3.82
CA LEU A 182 11.50 -10.19 3.58
C LEU A 182 11.73 -10.34 2.07
N VAL A 183 12.91 -9.93 1.63
CA VAL A 183 13.42 -10.15 0.28
C VAL A 183 14.37 -11.34 0.32
N ARG A 184 14.03 -12.40 -0.41
CA ARG A 184 14.89 -13.58 -0.60
C ARG A 184 15.38 -13.59 -2.04
N TRP A 185 16.59 -13.07 -2.25
CA TRP A 185 17.20 -12.93 -3.57
C TRP A 185 17.44 -14.26 -4.26
N ASP A 186 17.87 -15.26 -3.49
CA ASP A 186 18.13 -16.62 -3.96
C ASP A 186 16.84 -17.35 -4.38
N TRP A 187 15.73 -17.11 -3.67
CA TRP A 187 14.44 -17.78 -3.94
C TRP A 187 13.49 -16.96 -4.79
N ARG A 188 13.89 -15.75 -5.22
CA ARG A 188 13.01 -14.81 -5.94
C ARG A 188 11.69 -14.59 -5.21
N SER A 189 11.76 -14.37 -3.90
CA SER A 189 10.57 -14.26 -3.08
C SER A 189 10.54 -12.95 -2.33
N PHE A 190 9.38 -12.30 -2.39
CA PHE A 190 9.03 -11.11 -1.65
C PHE A 190 7.73 -11.36 -0.89
N ALA A 191 7.82 -11.51 0.43
CA ALA A 191 6.72 -11.95 1.28
C ALA A 191 6.84 -11.39 2.70
N LEU A 192 5.81 -11.57 3.52
CA LEU A 192 5.89 -11.20 4.93
C LEU A 192 7.06 -11.90 5.63
N ALA A 193 7.81 -11.14 6.45
CA ALA A 193 8.86 -11.72 7.27
C ALA A 193 8.32 -12.58 8.42
N TYR A 194 7.05 -12.38 8.78
CA TYR A 194 6.34 -13.08 9.85
C TYR A 194 5.02 -13.66 9.36
N LEU A 195 4.51 -14.66 10.07
CA LEU A 195 3.13 -15.10 9.87
C LEU A 195 2.18 -13.95 10.27
N PRO A 196 1.07 -13.75 9.53
CA PRO A 196 0.17 -12.61 9.75
C PRO A 196 -0.62 -12.66 11.08
N LYS A 197 -0.52 -13.74 11.86
CA LYS A 197 -1.34 -13.95 13.07
C LYS A 197 -0.63 -13.50 14.35
N ARG A 198 -1.33 -12.67 15.13
CA ARG A 198 -1.00 -12.14 16.47
C ARG A 198 0.46 -11.71 16.59
N GLY A 199 0.88 -10.92 15.61
CA GLY A 199 2.22 -10.35 15.58
C GLY A 199 2.33 -9.14 16.51
N ARG A 200 3.57 -8.80 16.86
CA ARG A 200 3.90 -7.50 17.46
C ARG A 200 4.51 -6.62 16.40
N TRP A 201 4.00 -5.41 16.28
CA TRP A 201 4.35 -4.50 15.21
C TRP A 201 4.86 -3.19 15.78
N LYS A 202 5.97 -2.69 15.23
CA LYS A 202 6.38 -1.31 15.50
C LYS A 202 5.29 -0.37 15.02
N VAL A 203 5.03 0.69 15.79
CA VAL A 203 4.00 1.70 15.47
C VAL A 203 4.66 3.02 15.12
N GLU A 204 4.12 3.69 14.11
CA GLU A 204 4.42 5.07 13.78
C GLU A 204 3.12 5.88 13.78
N CYS A 205 3.09 6.96 14.55
CA CYS A 205 1.89 7.77 14.73
C CYS A 205 2.24 9.23 15.05
N GLU A 206 1.37 10.14 14.61
CA GLU A 206 1.39 11.54 15.03
C GLU A 206 0.27 11.78 16.03
N ARG A 207 0.63 11.98 17.29
CA ARG A 207 -0.36 12.25 18.34
C ARG A 207 -0.77 13.71 18.35
N ARG A 208 -2.07 13.95 18.51
CA ARG A 208 -2.58 15.26 18.91
C ARG A 208 -2.36 15.47 20.41
N PRO A 209 -2.08 16.71 20.86
CA PRO A 209 -2.02 17.02 22.29
C PRO A 209 -3.36 16.70 22.97
N VAL A 210 -3.30 16.08 24.15
CA VAL A 210 -4.47 15.89 25.00
C VAL A 210 -4.76 17.21 25.71
N THR A 211 -5.98 17.74 25.57
CA THR A 211 -6.37 19.05 26.14
C THR A 211 -7.22 18.95 27.40
N GLU A 212 -7.85 17.79 27.63
CA GLU A 212 -8.79 17.58 28.72
C GLU A 212 -8.43 16.33 29.53
N ASN A 213 -8.93 16.25 30.76
CA ASN A 213 -8.78 15.04 31.57
C ASN A 213 -9.82 14.01 31.16
N VAL A 214 -9.36 12.89 30.63
CA VAL A 214 -10.17 11.75 30.18
C VAL A 214 -9.73 10.48 30.92
N GLU A 215 -10.54 9.43 30.87
CA GLU A 215 -10.21 8.12 31.42
C GLU A 215 -10.09 7.11 30.29
N VAL A 216 -9.05 6.26 30.34
CA VAL A 216 -8.86 5.15 29.41
C VAL A 216 -8.74 3.83 30.16
N ASP A 217 -9.12 2.74 29.53
CA ASP A 217 -9.12 1.40 30.12
C ASP A 217 -7.90 0.59 29.61
N LEU A 218 -6.93 0.37 30.50
CA LEU A 218 -5.72 -0.39 30.18
C LEU A 218 -5.93 -1.89 30.43
N TYR A 219 -5.99 -2.67 29.35
CA TYR A 219 -6.10 -4.13 29.40
C TYR A 219 -4.74 -4.78 29.69
N PRO A 220 -4.72 -5.93 30.40
CA PRO A 220 -3.48 -6.64 30.71
C PRO A 220 -2.88 -7.36 29.50
N ALA A 221 -3.69 -7.75 28.50
CA ALA A 221 -3.25 -8.34 27.24
C ALA A 221 -4.03 -7.74 26.05
N ALA A 222 -3.59 -8.05 24.82
CA ALA A 222 -4.18 -7.59 23.55
C ALA A 222 -5.49 -8.33 23.22
N THR A 223 -6.45 -8.28 24.13
CA THR A 223 -7.81 -8.80 23.98
C THR A 223 -8.67 -8.29 25.12
N GLU A 224 -9.93 -7.98 24.85
CA GLU A 224 -10.88 -7.56 25.90
C GLU A 224 -11.18 -8.68 26.92
N GLU A 225 -10.97 -9.95 26.53
CA GLU A 225 -11.18 -11.11 27.39
C GLU A 225 -10.04 -11.32 28.41
N ALA A 226 -8.97 -10.52 28.36
CA ALA A 226 -7.77 -10.70 29.17
C ALA A 226 -7.95 -10.44 30.67
N GLY A 227 -9.16 -10.04 31.09
CA GLY A 227 -9.51 -9.71 32.46
C GLY A 227 -9.91 -8.24 32.62
N LYS A 228 -10.13 -7.83 33.86
CA LYS A 228 -10.63 -6.48 34.17
C LYS A 228 -9.58 -5.42 33.80
N PRO A 229 -9.92 -4.43 32.94
CA PRO A 229 -8.99 -3.35 32.62
C PRO A 229 -8.75 -2.44 33.83
N ARG A 230 -7.59 -1.79 33.84
CA ARG A 230 -7.26 -0.75 34.82
C ARG A 230 -7.56 0.62 34.23
N ARG A 231 -8.50 1.33 34.83
CA ARG A 231 -8.79 2.71 34.46
C ARG A 231 -7.65 3.66 34.83
N VAL A 232 -7.22 4.48 33.88
CA VAL A 232 -6.16 5.47 34.06
C VAL A 232 -6.64 6.82 33.56
N LYS A 233 -6.40 7.87 34.36
CA LYS A 233 -6.65 9.25 33.93
C LYS A 233 -5.53 9.70 33.02
N VAL A 234 -5.91 10.30 31.90
CA VAL A 234 -5.03 10.89 30.90
C VAL A 234 -5.38 12.37 30.82
N GLY A 235 -4.38 13.25 30.90
CA GLY A 235 -4.59 14.67 30.77
C GLY A 235 -3.42 15.38 30.09
N PRO A 236 -3.46 16.73 29.99
CA PRO A 236 -2.43 17.51 29.31
C PRO A 236 -1.00 17.32 29.84
N ALA A 237 -0.88 16.96 31.12
CA ALA A 237 0.41 16.73 31.78
C ALA A 237 0.85 15.25 31.78
N SER A 238 0.01 14.33 31.28
CA SER A 238 0.32 12.90 31.28
C SER A 238 1.46 12.58 30.31
N LYS A 239 2.41 11.76 30.77
CA LYS A 239 3.45 11.20 29.92
C LYS A 239 2.92 9.93 29.27
N ILE A 240 2.79 9.94 27.95
CA ILE A 240 2.31 8.77 27.20
C ILE A 240 3.39 8.30 26.23
N GLU A 241 3.70 7.02 26.31
CA GLU A 241 4.65 6.35 25.44
C GLU A 241 3.92 5.24 24.68
N ILE A 242 4.04 5.25 23.35
CA ILE A 242 3.54 4.19 22.47
C ILE A 242 4.66 3.17 22.29
N LEU A 243 4.40 1.91 22.61
CA LEU A 243 5.43 0.88 22.65
C LEU A 243 5.42 0.01 21.39
N TRP A 244 4.28 -0.63 21.09
CA TRP A 244 4.05 -1.44 19.89
C TRP A 244 2.55 -1.69 19.74
N ALA A 245 2.14 -2.25 18.61
CA ALA A 245 0.80 -2.78 18.40
C ALA A 245 0.83 -4.31 18.40
N GLU A 246 -0.28 -4.93 18.78
CA GLU A 246 -0.44 -6.39 18.79
C GLU A 246 -1.78 -6.76 18.17
N GLY A 247 -1.75 -7.58 17.13
CA GLY A 247 -2.93 -7.91 16.34
C GLY A 247 -2.57 -8.65 15.05
N ASP A 248 -3.60 -8.92 14.27
CA ASP A 248 -3.50 -9.65 13.01
C ASP A 248 -3.28 -8.69 11.83
N LEU A 249 -2.49 -9.14 10.85
CA LEU A 249 -2.46 -8.54 9.52
C LEU A 249 -3.47 -9.25 8.63
N ILE A 250 -4.08 -8.48 7.74
CA ILE A 250 -4.89 -9.02 6.65
C ILE A 250 -3.93 -9.26 5.48
N TRP A 251 -3.85 -10.50 5.02
CA TRP A 251 -3.07 -10.88 3.85
C TRP A 251 -4.01 -11.61 2.89
N ASP A 252 -4.48 -10.90 1.89
CA ASP A 252 -5.40 -11.43 0.87
C ASP A 252 -4.67 -11.55 -0.46
N ASP A 253 -4.46 -12.79 -0.92
CA ASP A 253 -3.70 -13.13 -2.11
C ASP A 253 -4.67 -13.40 -3.25
N SER A 254 -4.99 -12.36 -4.01
CA SER A 254 -5.84 -12.43 -5.21
C SER A 254 -5.02 -12.83 -6.44
N ASP A 255 -5.65 -13.06 -7.59
CA ASP A 255 -4.93 -13.53 -8.79
C ASP A 255 -3.82 -12.56 -9.25
N ASP A 256 -4.08 -11.25 -9.20
CA ASP A 256 -3.20 -10.22 -9.82
C ASP A 256 -2.38 -9.39 -8.82
N GLU A 257 -2.80 -9.35 -7.55
CA GLU A 257 -2.16 -8.58 -6.48
C GLU A 257 -2.41 -9.17 -5.09
N ILE A 258 -1.60 -8.74 -4.12
CA ILE A 258 -1.77 -9.06 -2.71
C ILE A 258 -2.25 -7.81 -1.98
N TRP A 259 -3.37 -7.88 -1.28
CA TRP A 259 -3.76 -6.84 -0.33
C TRP A 259 -3.15 -7.13 1.05
N LEU A 260 -2.39 -6.14 1.56
CA LEU A 260 -1.86 -6.15 2.91
C LEU A 260 -2.54 -5.04 3.74
N GLY A 261 -3.35 -5.46 4.70
CA GLY A 261 -4.04 -4.59 5.64
C GLY A 261 -3.73 -4.91 7.09
N VAL A 262 -4.35 -4.17 7.99
CA VAL A 262 -4.33 -4.40 9.44
C VAL A 262 -5.74 -4.74 9.89
N SER A 263 -5.88 -5.72 10.77
CA SER A 263 -7.17 -6.01 11.39
C SER A 263 -7.65 -4.82 12.22
N GLU A 264 -8.97 -4.60 12.23
CA GLU A 264 -9.63 -3.61 13.09
C GLU A 264 -9.40 -3.92 14.59
N ASP A 265 -9.16 -5.19 14.95
CA ASP A 265 -8.95 -5.66 16.33
C ASP A 265 -7.51 -5.46 16.84
N ILE A 266 -6.78 -4.47 16.32
CA ILE A 266 -5.38 -4.25 16.70
C ILE A 266 -5.25 -3.42 17.99
N PHE A 267 -4.68 -4.04 19.02
CA PHE A 267 -4.47 -3.39 20.31
C PHE A 267 -3.17 -2.59 20.33
N LEU A 268 -3.20 -1.43 21.00
CA LEU A 268 -2.02 -0.59 21.15
C LEU A 268 -1.41 -0.74 22.54
N LYS A 269 -0.17 -1.24 22.62
CA LYS A 269 0.59 -1.27 23.88
C LYS A 269 1.10 0.12 24.19
N VAL A 270 0.74 0.61 25.38
CA VAL A 270 1.14 1.95 25.86
C VAL A 270 1.67 1.92 27.27
N ARG A 271 2.40 2.98 27.64
CA ARG A 271 2.76 3.33 29.01
C ARG A 271 2.29 4.75 29.31
N ILE A 272 1.40 4.91 30.28
CA ILE A 272 0.79 6.19 30.67
C ILE A 272 1.18 6.48 32.12
N ASP A 273 1.97 7.52 32.38
CA ASP A 273 2.41 7.88 33.74
C ASP A 273 3.02 6.69 34.51
N GLY A 274 3.83 5.89 33.81
CA GLY A 274 4.49 4.69 34.32
C GLY A 274 3.60 3.43 34.38
N ARG A 275 2.33 3.53 33.98
CA ARG A 275 1.37 2.42 33.96
C ARG A 275 1.28 1.81 32.57
N GLU A 276 1.68 0.56 32.44
CA GLU A 276 1.57 -0.17 31.17
C GLU A 276 0.26 -0.94 31.01
N GLY A 277 -0.18 -1.07 29.76
CA GLY A 277 -1.33 -1.87 29.37
C GLY A 277 -1.53 -1.82 27.86
N TYR A 278 -2.64 -2.41 27.41
CA TYR A 278 -3.10 -2.36 26.03
C TYR A 278 -4.38 -1.50 25.98
N LEU A 279 -4.47 -0.62 24.99
CA LEU A 279 -5.70 0.06 24.63
C LEU A 279 -6.40 -0.74 23.53
N ALA A 280 -7.70 -0.92 23.68
CA ALA A 280 -8.54 -1.46 22.62
C ALA A 280 -8.69 -0.44 21.47
N PRO A 281 -9.00 -0.89 20.25
CA PRO A 281 -9.44 0.01 19.18
C PRO A 281 -10.65 0.86 19.62
N GLY A 282 -10.73 2.12 19.16
CA GLY A 282 -11.86 3.03 19.43
C GLY A 282 -11.53 4.20 20.36
N ASP A 283 -12.49 4.58 21.21
CA ASP A 283 -12.49 5.83 22.01
C ASP A 283 -11.23 6.02 22.87
N ASP A 284 -10.66 4.93 23.38
CA ASP A 284 -9.45 4.96 24.20
C ASP A 284 -8.22 5.45 23.42
N LEU A 285 -8.18 5.21 22.10
CA LEU A 285 -7.15 5.76 21.21
C LEU A 285 -7.39 7.26 20.96
N ASP A 286 -8.64 7.70 20.81
CA ASP A 286 -8.98 9.13 20.67
C ASP A 286 -8.55 9.91 21.90
N ALA A 287 -8.82 9.35 23.08
CA ALA A 287 -8.49 9.91 24.39
C ALA A 287 -6.98 10.15 24.58
N ILE A 288 -6.13 9.36 23.90
CA ILE A 288 -4.68 9.57 23.91
C ILE A 288 -4.17 10.38 22.71
N GLY A 289 -5.07 10.98 21.91
CA GLY A 289 -4.72 11.83 20.79
C GLY A 289 -4.42 11.09 19.48
N LEU A 290 -4.98 9.89 19.29
CA LEU A 290 -4.93 9.12 18.05
C LEU A 290 -6.33 8.97 17.44
N PRO A 291 -6.96 10.08 17.01
CA PRO A 291 -8.26 10.04 16.37
C PRO A 291 -8.20 9.36 15.02
N GLU A 292 -9.33 8.78 14.64
CA GLU A 292 -9.55 8.32 13.28
C GLU A 292 -9.41 9.48 12.29
N ARG A 293 -8.65 9.27 11.22
CA ARG A 293 -8.56 10.21 10.10
C ARG A 293 -9.60 9.79 9.06
N GLU A 294 -10.57 10.67 8.83
CA GLU A 294 -11.47 10.63 7.66
C GLU A 294 -10.68 10.77 6.35
#